data_AF-A0A9X2HTC5-F1
#
_entry.id   AF-A0A9X2HTC5-F1
#
_cell.length_a   1.000
_cell.length_b   1.000
_cell.length_c   1.000
_cell.angle_alpha   90.00
_cell.angle_beta   90.00
_cell.angle_gamma   90.00
#
_symmetry.space_group_name_H-M   'P 1'
#
loop_
_entity.id
_entity.type
_entity.pdbx_description
1 polymer ?
#
loop_
_entity_poly.entity_id
_entity_poly.type
_entity_poly.pdbx_seq_one_letter_code
_entity_poly.pdbx_strand_id
1 'polypeptide(L)'
;MRRRLPASLVFFVITGVVYLLQAFPLTGVFLMILAAAFWSVLLINAGMIGIAIEALVGRVSRLWLIVPVAFYAGYWHVSTADRAKLSELTAAFEATNAQAKIPFDPSRHAIVFEGDGGGGAGPWLVQNYGLPVSYSARQKPGDFRSHRMMEQPVCTRVRENPALGAADVRAFGFQDGEGIGKRKPAAFCMVSMPEAPELAIVRVATREENIVERGLPVRRVTTTVTMPDGRQYRLLGGSASPLSRWPMPVMGCALNSGAPSWDCFHGFYRDSFTPIVSGDTRYGRDNVVLAQALGLKRVAPEQRRSGDATSVNAKIDAAEAAALARQLASLDAMIADPLAKVIDWDVGVIANRPEVLDAKADAIMTGIERAAAAAVGDNRYKARESGRIMARLIAKLPRERFVGFGPRLLALYAAADDEHWLWEAESLIRRLGDLGVGAVPYLVRPKASVPNVNGAGIEGLCRVGPPAKAAATPLLTAMWAKTRDFDRDERRALFVAMRRIGISVPKLSEDKRGQMADMEKEWSDISPASPPRVCAVRAEWQARREEKYSGKRRTNLE
;
A
#
# COMPACT_ATOMS: atom_id res chain seq x y z
N MET A 1 18.58 25.97 59.22
CA MET A 1 19.64 25.20 58.52
C MET A 1 19.36 25.23 57.03
N ARG A 2 20.27 25.75 56.20
CA ARG A 2 20.11 25.67 54.73
C ARG A 2 20.32 24.22 54.29
N ARG A 3 19.41 23.67 53.48
CA ARG A 3 19.64 22.34 52.88
C ARG A 3 20.77 22.46 51.85
N ARG A 4 21.65 21.46 51.79
CA ARG A 4 22.76 21.44 50.81
C ARG A 4 22.27 21.18 49.38
N LEU A 5 21.16 20.42 49.25
CA LEU A 5 20.58 20.02 47.96
C LEU A 5 19.12 20.49 47.83
N PRO A 6 18.70 20.95 46.63
CA PRO A 6 17.31 21.28 46.36
C PRO A 6 16.40 20.06 46.40
N ALA A 7 15.20 20.19 46.96
CA ALA A 7 14.21 19.11 46.97
C ALA A 7 13.70 18.81 45.55
N SER A 8 13.64 19.84 44.70
CA SER A 8 13.26 19.76 43.30
C SER A 8 14.15 18.84 42.44
N LEU A 9 15.29 18.37 42.96
CA LEU A 9 16.09 17.34 42.29
C LEU A 9 15.34 16.01 42.06
N VAL A 10 14.28 15.75 42.85
CA VAL A 10 13.45 14.56 42.72
C VAL A 10 12.84 14.40 41.32
N PHE A 11 12.48 15.50 40.64
CA PHE A 11 11.88 15.43 39.30
C PHE A 11 12.85 14.86 38.25
N PHE A 12 14.14 15.15 38.37
CA PHE A 12 15.17 14.60 37.49
C PHE A 12 15.41 13.11 37.77
N VAL A 13 15.37 12.71 39.04
CA VAL A 13 15.46 11.29 39.45
C VAL A 13 14.27 10.51 38.86
N ILE A 14 13.04 11.03 39.00
CA ILE A 14 11.85 10.41 38.41
C ILE A 14 12.00 10.29 36.89
N THR A 15 12.48 11.34 36.21
CA THR A 15 12.72 11.30 34.76
C THR A 15 13.71 10.20 34.37
N GLY A 16 14.82 10.07 35.11
CA GLY A 16 15.82 9.02 34.89
C GLY A 16 15.24 7.61 35.10
N VAL A 17 14.44 7.40 36.15
CA VAL A 17 13.76 6.12 36.40
C VAL A 17 12.79 5.78 35.27
N VAL A 18 11.97 6.73 34.83
CA VAL A 18 11.03 6.51 33.72
C VAL A 18 11.78 6.17 32.43
N TYR A 19 12.88 6.87 32.13
CA TYR A 19 13.71 6.56 30.96
C TYR A 19 14.33 5.16 31.02
N LEU A 20 14.85 4.75 32.18
CA LEU A 20 15.39 3.39 32.38
C LEU A 20 14.30 2.32 32.24
N LEU A 21 13.09 2.57 32.76
CA LEU A 21 11.95 1.67 32.55
C LEU A 21 11.54 1.61 31.08
N GLN A 22 11.66 2.70 30.33
CA GLN A 22 11.41 2.69 28.89
C GLN A 22 12.46 1.95 28.09
N ALA A 23 13.69 1.82 28.58
CA ALA A 23 14.75 1.08 27.88
C ALA A 23 14.44 -0.44 27.75
N PHE A 24 13.60 -0.98 28.64
CA PHE A 24 13.11 -2.36 28.55
C PHE A 24 11.85 -2.44 27.66
N PRO A 25 11.83 -3.23 26.57
CA PRO A 25 10.71 -3.24 25.62
C PRO A 25 9.34 -3.56 26.25
N LEU A 26 9.29 -4.46 27.23
CA LEU A 26 8.03 -4.89 27.86
C LEU A 26 7.32 -3.71 28.56
N THR A 27 8.05 -2.97 29.40
CA THR A 27 7.55 -1.78 30.09
C THR A 27 7.49 -0.57 29.16
N GLY A 28 8.44 -0.48 28.23
CA GLY A 28 8.57 0.58 27.25
C GLY A 28 7.35 0.73 26.35
N VAL A 29 6.75 -0.36 25.87
CA VAL A 29 5.54 -0.29 25.04
C VAL A 29 4.36 0.34 25.80
N PHE A 30 4.12 -0.05 27.06
CA PHE A 30 3.06 0.56 27.87
C PHE A 30 3.34 2.04 28.14
N LEU A 31 4.59 2.38 28.44
CA LEU A 31 5.00 3.77 28.68
C LEU A 31 4.96 4.62 27.40
N MET A 32 5.22 4.03 26.24
CA MET A 32 5.06 4.69 24.94
C MET A 32 3.59 5.02 24.67
N ILE A 33 2.66 4.10 24.98
CA ILE A 33 1.21 4.34 24.89
C ILE A 33 0.78 5.50 25.80
N LEU A 34 1.40 5.64 26.97
CA LEU A 34 1.18 6.75 27.92
C LEU A 34 1.95 8.04 27.56
N ALA A 35 2.60 8.08 26.40
CA ALA A 35 3.42 9.20 25.95
C ALA A 35 4.51 9.60 26.95
N ALA A 36 5.06 8.64 27.71
CA ALA A 36 5.98 8.94 28.81
C ALA A 36 7.30 9.58 28.37
N ALA A 37 7.67 9.49 27.09
CA ALA A 37 8.78 10.25 26.53
C ALA A 37 8.59 11.77 26.72
N PHE A 38 7.35 12.27 26.65
CA PHE A 38 7.00 13.67 26.86
C PHE A 38 6.88 14.06 28.35
N TRP A 39 6.86 13.10 29.28
CA TRP A 39 6.86 13.44 30.72
C TRP A 39 8.14 14.15 31.13
N SER A 40 9.26 13.83 30.48
CA SER A 40 10.54 14.53 30.66
C SER A 40 10.43 16.03 30.42
N VAL A 41 9.57 16.48 29.49
CA VAL A 41 9.31 17.91 29.24
C VAL A 41 8.75 18.58 30.49
N LEU A 42 7.76 17.96 31.14
CA LEU A 42 7.12 18.51 32.34
C LEU A 42 8.05 18.41 33.56
N LEU A 43 8.64 17.24 33.78
CA LEU A 43 9.45 16.96 34.97
C LEU A 43 10.75 17.79 35.00
N ILE A 44 11.47 17.88 33.88
CA ILE A 44 12.73 18.65 33.83
C ILE A 44 12.45 20.14 34.01
N ASN A 45 11.46 20.71 33.33
CA ASN A 45 11.11 22.12 33.50
C ASN A 45 10.60 22.40 34.92
N ALA A 46 9.76 21.53 35.51
CA ALA A 46 9.32 21.65 36.89
C ALA A 46 10.49 21.60 37.88
N GLY A 47 11.45 20.70 37.67
CA GLY A 47 12.68 20.62 38.46
C GLY A 47 13.51 21.89 38.37
N MET A 48 13.71 22.45 37.18
CA MET A 48 14.45 23.70 36.97
C MET A 48 13.78 24.90 37.64
N ILE A 49 12.46 25.04 37.48
CA ILE A 49 11.67 26.11 38.12
C ILE A 49 11.71 25.97 39.64
N GLY A 50 11.56 24.74 40.15
CA GLY A 50 11.61 24.46 41.58
C GLY A 50 12.96 24.78 42.21
N ILE A 51 14.08 24.43 41.55
CA ILE A 51 15.44 24.83 41.99
C ILE A 51 15.55 26.35 42.07
N ALA A 52 15.03 27.08 41.07
CA ALA A 52 15.08 28.53 41.06
C ALA A 52 14.30 29.14 42.24
N ILE A 53 13.07 28.67 42.49
CA ILE A 53 12.23 29.12 43.60
C ILE A 53 12.90 28.83 44.95
N GLU A 54 13.42 27.61 45.16
CA GLU A 54 14.09 27.23 46.39
C GLU A 54 15.34 28.10 46.67
N ALA A 55 16.10 28.43 45.64
CA ALA A 55 17.28 29.28 45.74
C ALA A 55 16.91 30.76 46.03
N LEU A 56 15.85 31.27 45.39
CA LEU A 56 15.35 32.64 45.60
C LEU A 56 14.76 32.83 47.01
N VAL A 57 14.03 31.84 47.52
CA VAL A 57 13.48 31.83 48.90
C VAL A 57 14.56 31.55 49.96
N GLY A 58 15.79 31.22 49.55
CA GLY A 58 16.92 31.00 50.45
C GLY A 58 16.90 29.65 51.18
N ARG A 59 16.10 28.68 50.69
CA ARG A 59 16.09 27.30 51.22
C ARG A 59 17.39 26.56 50.89
N VAL A 60 18.02 26.92 49.76
CA VAL A 60 19.31 26.42 49.28
C VAL A 60 20.25 27.58 48.91
N SER A 61 21.52 27.28 48.58
CA SER A 61 22.48 28.27 48.11
C SER A 61 22.03 28.95 46.82
N ARG A 62 22.23 30.28 46.71
CA ARG A 62 21.95 31.04 45.47
C ARG A 62 22.78 30.57 44.27
N LEU A 63 23.91 29.90 44.50
CA LEU A 63 24.71 29.29 43.42
C LEU A 63 23.91 28.27 42.60
N TRP A 64 22.87 27.66 43.17
CA TRP A 64 21.98 26.75 42.44
C TRP A 64 21.18 27.44 41.32
N LEU A 65 21.09 28.78 41.30
CA LEU A 65 20.49 29.52 40.18
C LEU A 65 21.28 29.39 38.88
N ILE A 66 22.58 29.05 38.94
CA ILE A 66 23.40 28.85 37.75
C ILE A 66 22.81 27.75 36.87
N VAL A 67 22.28 26.67 37.47
CA VAL A 67 21.75 25.52 36.72
C VAL A 67 20.55 25.88 35.84
N PRO A 68 19.43 26.43 36.36
CA PRO A 68 18.31 26.84 35.51
C PRO A 68 18.70 27.96 34.55
N VAL A 69 19.52 28.93 34.98
CA VAL A 69 19.98 30.01 34.09
C VAL A 69 20.75 29.45 32.90
N ALA A 70 21.73 28.57 33.13
CA ALA A 70 22.50 27.94 32.06
C ALA A 70 21.61 27.11 31.13
N PHE A 71 20.63 26.37 31.68
CA PHE A 71 19.69 25.56 30.90
C PHE A 71 18.83 26.42 29.96
N TYR A 72 18.12 27.43 30.50
CA TYR A 72 17.23 28.27 29.70
C TYR A 72 17.99 29.22 28.76
N ALA A 73 19.06 29.85 29.24
CA ALA A 73 19.86 30.76 28.41
C ALA A 73 20.58 30.01 27.29
N GLY A 74 21.18 28.85 27.59
CA GLY A 74 21.80 28.00 26.58
C GLY A 74 20.80 27.51 25.54
N TYR A 75 19.61 27.06 25.98
CA TYR A 75 18.54 26.66 25.07
C TYR A 75 18.09 27.80 24.16
N TRP A 76 17.78 28.97 24.71
CA TRP A 76 17.32 30.11 23.91
C TRP A 76 18.40 30.68 23.00
N HIS A 77 19.67 30.61 23.39
CA HIS A 77 20.77 30.97 22.50
C HIS A 77 20.77 30.09 21.24
N VAL A 78 20.77 28.77 21.40
CA VAL A 78 20.76 27.81 20.27
C VAL A 78 19.47 27.93 19.46
N SER A 79 18.32 28.04 20.14
CA SER A 79 17.01 28.14 19.51
C SER A 79 16.83 29.45 18.71
N THR A 80 17.49 30.54 19.14
CA THR A 80 17.54 31.80 18.38
C THR A 80 18.48 31.68 17.19
N ALA A 81 19.64 31.05 17.36
CA ALA A 81 20.59 30.80 16.27
C ALA A 81 19.96 29.93 15.16
N ASP A 82 19.23 28.87 15.52
CA ASP A 82 18.47 28.03 14.59
C ASP A 82 17.48 28.86 13.75
N ARG A 83 16.73 29.77 14.40
CA ARG A 83 15.75 30.62 13.71
C ARG A 83 16.39 31.69 12.83
N ALA A 84 17.48 32.29 13.29
CA ALA A 84 18.25 33.22 12.47
C ALA A 84 18.77 32.52 11.21
N LYS A 85 19.33 31.30 11.35
CA LYS A 85 19.80 30.51 10.21
C LYS A 85 18.68 30.06 9.29
N LEU A 86 17.52 29.69 9.84
CA LEU A 86 16.34 29.37 9.04
C LEU A 86 15.92 30.59 8.19
N SER A 87 15.84 31.78 8.77
CA SER A 87 15.52 33.02 8.05
C SER A 87 16.52 33.32 6.92
N GLU A 88 17.82 33.15 7.20
CA GLU A 88 18.89 33.28 6.19
C GLU A 88 18.69 32.29 5.02
N LEU A 89 18.40 31.02 5.33
CA LEU A 89 18.14 29.98 4.32
C LEU A 89 16.87 30.29 3.51
N THR A 90 15.81 30.75 4.16
CA THR A 90 14.56 31.18 3.51
C THR A 90 14.87 32.27 2.48
N ALA A 91 15.53 33.36 2.90
CA ALA A 91 15.88 34.46 2.02
C ALA A 91 16.77 34.02 0.85
N ALA A 92 17.75 33.15 1.10
CA ALA A 92 18.65 32.64 0.06
C ALA A 92 17.92 31.75 -0.96
N PHE A 93 17.02 30.87 -0.50
CA PHE A 93 16.25 29.99 -1.37
C PHE A 93 15.25 30.79 -2.20
N GLU A 94 14.57 31.76 -1.59
CA GLU A 94 13.63 32.64 -2.30
C GLU A 94 14.34 33.49 -3.35
N ALA A 95 15.49 34.08 -3.03
CA ALA A 95 16.27 34.84 -4.00
C ALA A 95 16.71 33.97 -5.19
N THR A 96 17.10 32.72 -4.92
CA THR A 96 17.48 31.74 -5.97
C THR A 96 16.26 31.37 -6.83
N ASN A 97 15.14 31.04 -6.19
CA ASN A 97 13.91 30.62 -6.88
C ASN A 97 13.27 31.75 -7.68
N ALA A 98 13.35 32.99 -7.20
CA ALA A 98 12.80 34.17 -7.90
C ALA A 98 13.49 34.44 -9.25
N GLN A 99 14.74 33.99 -9.41
CA GLN A 99 15.48 34.10 -10.67
C GLN A 99 15.11 32.99 -11.67
N ALA A 100 14.53 31.89 -11.21
CA ALA A 100 14.18 30.74 -12.04
C ALA A 100 12.84 30.98 -12.77
N LYS A 101 12.91 31.65 -13.92
CA LYS A 101 11.78 31.76 -14.87
C LYS A 101 11.93 30.71 -15.95
N ILE A 102 11.17 29.63 -15.84
CA ILE A 102 11.22 28.49 -16.75
C ILE A 102 10.23 28.76 -17.89
N PRO A 103 10.66 28.77 -19.17
CA PRO A 103 9.80 29.02 -20.31
C PRO A 103 8.95 27.77 -20.65
N PHE A 104 8.13 27.33 -19.69
CA PHE A 104 7.22 26.22 -19.84
C PHE A 104 5.90 26.67 -20.48
N ASP A 105 5.41 25.88 -21.43
CA ASP A 105 4.13 26.09 -22.09
C ASP A 105 3.44 24.73 -22.21
N PRO A 106 2.31 24.51 -21.53
CA PRO A 106 1.62 23.21 -21.53
C PRO A 106 1.04 22.83 -22.91
N SER A 107 0.97 23.75 -23.86
CA SER A 107 0.54 23.47 -25.24
C SER A 107 1.68 22.99 -26.13
N ARG A 108 2.93 23.27 -25.76
CA ARG A 108 4.13 22.95 -26.55
C ARG A 108 5.04 21.93 -25.88
N HIS A 109 4.92 21.78 -24.57
CA HIS A 109 5.79 20.94 -23.76
C HIS A 109 4.98 19.95 -22.90
N ALA A 110 5.53 18.74 -22.75
CA ALA A 110 5.05 17.77 -21.79
C ALA A 110 5.99 17.74 -20.58
N ILE A 111 5.43 17.89 -19.37
CA ILE A 111 6.20 17.82 -18.13
C ILE A 111 6.27 16.38 -17.62
N VAL A 112 7.50 15.88 -17.44
CA VAL A 112 7.80 14.53 -17.00
C VAL A 112 8.56 14.58 -15.67
N PHE A 113 8.04 13.90 -14.66
CA PHE A 113 8.67 13.75 -13.36
C PHE A 113 9.50 12.46 -13.31
N GLU A 114 10.75 12.57 -12.88
CA GLU A 114 11.70 11.46 -12.74
C GLU A 114 11.86 11.04 -11.27
N GLY A 115 12.06 9.74 -11.04
CA GLY A 115 12.30 9.14 -9.72
C GLY A 115 11.16 8.25 -9.22
N ASP A 116 11.49 7.33 -8.30
CA ASP A 116 10.58 6.29 -7.78
C ASP A 116 9.43 6.84 -6.92
N GLY A 117 9.44 8.13 -6.59
CA GLY A 117 8.44 8.82 -5.77
C GLY A 117 7.16 9.23 -6.53
N GLY A 118 6.69 8.40 -7.46
CA GLY A 118 5.68 8.65 -8.51
C GLY A 118 4.26 9.11 -8.10
N GLY A 119 4.09 9.88 -7.02
CA GLY A 119 2.78 10.34 -6.56
C GLY A 119 2.68 11.79 -6.05
N GLY A 120 3.77 12.56 -5.99
CA GLY A 120 3.74 13.86 -5.30
C GLY A 120 3.38 15.07 -6.17
N ALA A 121 4.30 15.44 -7.07
CA ALA A 121 4.27 16.76 -7.71
C ALA A 121 3.35 16.81 -8.94
N GLY A 122 3.48 15.87 -9.87
CA GLY A 122 2.72 15.85 -11.14
C GLY A 122 1.20 15.87 -10.94
N PRO A 123 0.61 14.85 -10.28
CA PRO A 123 -0.83 14.82 -10.01
C PRO A 123 -1.34 16.05 -9.26
N TRP A 124 -0.53 16.61 -8.34
CA TRP A 124 -0.88 17.81 -7.60
C TRP A 124 -0.93 19.08 -8.47
N LEU A 125 -0.02 19.22 -9.45
CA LEU A 125 -0.06 20.32 -10.43
C LEU A 125 -1.25 20.20 -11.36
N VAL A 126 -1.58 18.99 -11.83
CA VAL A 126 -2.78 18.75 -12.64
C VAL A 126 -4.04 19.18 -11.89
N GLN A 127 -4.14 18.83 -10.60
CA GLN A 127 -5.29 19.17 -9.76
C GLN A 127 -5.39 20.68 -9.46
N ASN A 128 -4.28 21.32 -9.10
CA ASN A 128 -4.32 22.64 -8.45
C ASN A 128 -3.84 23.80 -9.33
N TYR A 129 -3.26 23.52 -10.50
CA TYR A 129 -2.66 24.54 -11.38
C TYR A 129 -3.15 24.47 -12.83
N GLY A 130 -4.20 23.68 -13.09
CA GLY A 130 -4.83 23.61 -14.41
C GLY A 130 -3.95 22.98 -15.49
N LEU A 131 -2.92 22.22 -15.08
CA LEU A 131 -2.08 21.49 -16.02
C LEU A 131 -2.90 20.36 -16.66
N PRO A 132 -3.04 20.28 -17.99
CA PRO A 132 -3.92 19.28 -18.62
C PRO A 132 -3.49 17.83 -18.38
N VAL A 133 -2.18 17.60 -18.36
CA VAL A 133 -1.55 16.29 -18.12
C VAL A 133 -0.17 16.48 -17.51
N SER A 134 0.20 15.59 -16.60
CA SER A 134 1.59 15.39 -16.20
C SER A 134 1.98 13.94 -16.44
N TYR A 135 3.28 13.69 -16.62
CA TYR A 135 3.80 12.35 -16.82
C TYR A 135 4.77 11.98 -15.71
N SER A 136 4.82 10.72 -15.35
CA SER A 136 5.88 10.14 -14.52
C SER A 136 6.68 9.14 -15.34
N ALA A 137 8.00 9.28 -15.36
CA ALA A 137 8.90 8.28 -15.94
C ALA A 137 8.99 7.07 -15.01
N ARG A 138 8.99 5.86 -15.58
CA ARG A 138 9.28 4.63 -14.84
C ARG A 138 10.76 4.27 -14.93
N GLN A 139 11.15 3.22 -14.22
CA GLN A 139 12.51 2.69 -14.21
C GLN A 139 13.02 2.30 -15.60
N LYS A 140 12.14 1.89 -16.53
CA LYS A 140 12.51 1.59 -17.91
C LYS A 140 12.51 2.87 -18.76
N PRO A 141 13.61 3.21 -19.46
CA PRO A 141 13.65 4.34 -20.38
C PRO A 141 12.52 4.24 -21.42
N GLY A 142 11.79 5.34 -21.61
CA GLY A 142 10.67 5.42 -22.56
C GLY A 142 9.33 4.91 -22.02
N ASP A 143 9.29 4.33 -20.81
CA ASP A 143 8.04 3.97 -20.14
C ASP A 143 7.52 5.16 -19.31
N PHE A 144 6.40 5.71 -19.76
CA PHE A 144 5.76 6.87 -19.15
C PHE A 144 4.34 6.53 -18.74
N ARG A 145 3.92 7.18 -17.66
CA ARG A 145 2.56 7.12 -17.16
C ARG A 145 2.01 8.53 -17.09
N SER A 146 0.91 8.78 -17.79
CA SER A 146 0.21 10.05 -17.71
C SER A 146 -0.67 10.12 -16.47
N HIS A 147 -0.99 11.33 -16.04
CA HIS A 147 -1.87 11.65 -14.93
C HIS A 147 -2.78 12.81 -15.36
N ARG A 148 -4.09 12.60 -15.32
CA ARG A 148 -5.12 13.58 -15.72
C ARG A 148 -6.24 13.66 -14.71
N MET A 149 -6.78 14.86 -14.54
CA MET A 149 -8.01 15.05 -13.80
C MET A 149 -9.20 14.75 -14.70
N MET A 150 -10.02 13.78 -14.30
CA MET A 150 -11.20 13.34 -15.04
C MET A 150 -12.45 13.41 -14.18
N GLU A 151 -13.60 13.58 -14.82
CA GLU A 151 -14.90 13.55 -14.16
C GLU A 151 -15.29 12.14 -13.73
N GLN A 152 -16.20 12.10 -12.75
CA GLN A 152 -16.67 10.88 -12.11
C GLN A 152 -17.09 9.76 -13.09
N PRO A 153 -17.75 9.99 -14.24
CA PRO A 153 -18.11 8.89 -15.16
C PRO A 153 -16.90 8.11 -15.67
N VAL A 154 -15.82 8.80 -16.07
CA VAL A 154 -14.57 8.14 -16.52
C VAL A 154 -13.91 7.44 -15.33
N CYS A 155 -13.94 8.06 -14.15
CA CYS A 155 -13.40 7.48 -12.93
C CYS A 155 -14.09 6.16 -12.55
N THR A 156 -15.42 6.14 -12.62
CA THR A 156 -16.24 4.95 -12.36
C THR A 156 -15.93 3.86 -13.36
N ARG A 157 -15.88 4.20 -14.67
CA ARG A 157 -15.48 3.25 -15.73
C ARG A 157 -14.15 2.57 -15.43
N VAL A 158 -13.12 3.35 -15.05
CA VAL A 158 -11.79 2.81 -14.74
C VAL A 158 -11.78 1.96 -13.46
N ARG A 159 -12.51 2.36 -12.42
CA ARG A 159 -12.56 1.62 -11.14
C ARG A 159 -13.34 0.32 -11.24
N GLU A 160 -14.42 0.32 -12.01
CA GLU A 160 -15.36 -0.80 -12.10
C GLU A 160 -14.99 -1.82 -13.18
N ASN A 161 -14.07 -1.49 -14.09
CA ASN A 161 -13.55 -2.42 -15.10
C ASN A 161 -12.18 -3.00 -14.69
N PRO A 162 -12.11 -4.25 -14.21
CA PRO A 162 -10.85 -4.87 -13.79
C PRO A 162 -9.85 -5.06 -14.94
N ALA A 163 -10.31 -5.16 -16.19
CA ALA A 163 -9.43 -5.25 -17.36
C ALA A 163 -8.60 -3.97 -17.53
N LEU A 164 -9.16 -2.80 -17.21
CA LEU A 164 -8.42 -1.54 -17.23
C LEU A 164 -7.34 -1.49 -16.14
N GLY A 165 -7.64 -2.00 -14.94
CA GLY A 165 -6.64 -2.16 -13.88
C GLY A 165 -5.46 -3.05 -14.30
N ALA A 166 -5.74 -4.13 -15.04
CA ALA A 166 -4.72 -5.02 -15.60
C ALA A 166 -3.98 -4.41 -16.82
N ALA A 167 -4.61 -3.49 -17.54
CA ALA A 167 -3.95 -2.62 -18.53
C ALA A 167 -3.16 -1.47 -17.88
N ASP A 168 -3.03 -1.48 -16.55
CA ASP A 168 -2.36 -0.49 -15.72
C ASP A 168 -2.95 0.93 -15.84
N VAL A 169 -4.25 1.00 -16.17
CA VAL A 169 -5.08 2.19 -16.12
C VAL A 169 -5.75 2.23 -14.74
N ARG A 170 -5.51 3.30 -13.98
CA ARG A 170 -5.94 3.41 -12.57
C ARG A 170 -6.62 4.74 -12.32
N ALA A 171 -7.61 4.75 -11.43
CA ALA A 171 -8.33 5.96 -11.03
C ALA A 171 -8.26 6.17 -9.51
N PHE A 172 -7.56 7.20 -9.08
CA PHE A 172 -7.35 7.54 -7.68
C PHE A 172 -8.17 8.77 -7.28
N GLY A 173 -8.80 8.73 -6.11
CA GLY A 173 -9.33 9.96 -5.52
C GLY A 173 -8.20 10.83 -5.00
N PHE A 174 -8.43 12.13 -4.90
CA PHE A 174 -7.49 13.08 -4.30
C PHE A 174 -8.18 13.86 -3.17
N GLN A 175 -7.37 14.47 -2.30
CA GLN A 175 -7.86 15.32 -1.21
C GLN A 175 -7.80 16.78 -1.63
N ASP A 176 -8.82 17.56 -1.29
CA ASP A 176 -8.79 19.00 -1.51
C ASP A 176 -8.15 19.73 -0.34
N GLY A 177 -7.04 20.43 -0.62
CA GLY A 177 -6.35 21.29 0.31
C GLY A 177 -5.18 20.63 1.05
N GLU A 178 -4.54 21.42 1.89
CA GLU A 178 -3.20 21.13 2.45
C GLU A 178 -3.22 20.38 3.79
N GLY A 179 -4.38 19.85 4.21
CA GLY A 179 -4.57 19.23 5.53
C GLY A 179 -5.24 17.85 5.47
N ILE A 180 -4.83 16.97 6.39
CA ILE A 180 -5.42 15.65 6.62
C ILE A 180 -6.90 15.83 7.02
N GLY A 181 -7.83 15.20 6.29
CA GLY A 181 -9.26 15.16 6.63
C GLY A 181 -10.17 16.09 5.84
N LYS A 182 -9.66 16.84 4.85
CA LYS A 182 -10.52 17.63 3.95
C LYS A 182 -11.30 16.73 2.97
N ARG A 183 -12.50 17.20 2.58
CA ARG A 183 -13.44 16.47 1.71
C ARG A 183 -12.76 16.07 0.41
N LYS A 184 -12.94 14.80 0.00
CA LYS A 184 -12.63 14.37 -1.36
C LYS A 184 -13.67 15.02 -2.28
N PRO A 185 -13.28 15.86 -3.25
CA PRO A 185 -14.24 16.34 -4.23
C PRO A 185 -14.80 15.13 -4.97
N ALA A 186 -16.10 14.88 -4.81
CA ALA A 186 -16.75 13.70 -5.38
C ALA A 186 -16.87 13.77 -6.91
N ALA A 187 -16.66 14.96 -7.50
CA ALA A 187 -16.84 15.21 -8.93
C ALA A 187 -15.67 14.73 -9.80
N PHE A 188 -14.46 14.60 -9.23
CA PHE A 188 -13.26 14.34 -10.00
C PHE A 188 -12.42 13.21 -9.41
N CYS A 189 -11.59 12.61 -10.26
CA CYS A 189 -10.49 11.75 -9.84
C CYS A 189 -9.24 12.01 -10.70
N MET A 190 -8.13 11.41 -10.28
CA MET A 190 -6.92 11.31 -11.08
C MET A 190 -6.92 9.98 -11.83
N VAL A 191 -7.00 10.04 -13.15
CA VAL A 191 -6.81 8.88 -14.03
C VAL A 191 -5.35 8.83 -14.44
N SER A 192 -4.75 7.66 -14.29
CA SER A 192 -3.37 7.40 -14.63
C SER A 192 -3.27 6.20 -15.54
N MET A 193 -2.50 6.30 -16.63
CA MET A 193 -2.39 5.23 -17.63
C MET A 193 -1.04 5.25 -18.36
N PRO A 194 -0.60 4.12 -18.94
CA PRO A 194 0.57 4.08 -19.80
C PRO A 194 0.36 4.98 -21.02
N GLU A 195 1.24 5.96 -21.22
CA GLU A 195 1.13 6.88 -22.35
C GLU A 195 2.45 7.63 -22.56
N ALA A 196 2.97 7.57 -23.79
CA ALA A 196 4.13 8.36 -24.18
C ALA A 196 3.75 9.85 -24.39
N PRO A 197 4.58 10.80 -23.95
CA PRO A 197 4.39 12.21 -24.28
C PRO A 197 4.49 12.47 -25.79
N GLU A 198 3.51 13.19 -26.35
CA GLU A 198 3.51 13.61 -27.76
C GLU A 198 4.26 14.93 -27.98
N LEU A 199 4.41 15.74 -26.93
CA LEU A 199 5.06 17.04 -26.94
C LEU A 199 6.53 16.95 -26.49
N ALA A 200 7.32 17.98 -26.77
CA ALA A 200 8.70 18.05 -26.34
C ALA A 200 8.82 17.99 -24.80
N ILE A 201 9.73 17.13 -24.32
CA ILE A 201 9.80 16.73 -22.92
C ILE A 201 10.55 17.78 -22.08
N VAL A 202 9.91 18.25 -21.02
CA VAL A 202 10.51 18.99 -19.91
C VAL A 202 10.66 18.04 -18.73
N ARG A 203 11.90 17.71 -18.35
CA ARG A 203 12.18 16.74 -17.29
C ARG A 203 12.30 17.43 -15.96
N VAL A 204 11.69 16.87 -14.92
CA VAL A 204 11.75 17.36 -13.55
C VAL A 204 12.30 16.24 -12.68
N ALA A 205 13.52 16.44 -12.18
CA ALA A 205 14.19 15.51 -11.27
C ALA A 205 14.32 16.17 -9.89
N THR A 206 14.06 15.41 -8.84
CA THR A 206 14.19 15.87 -7.46
C THR A 206 15.30 15.11 -6.76
N ARG A 207 16.18 15.83 -6.05
CA ARG A 207 17.21 15.25 -5.20
C ARG A 207 17.02 15.73 -3.77
N GLU A 208 16.88 14.78 -2.84
CA GLU A 208 16.79 15.06 -1.41
C GLU A 208 18.13 14.81 -0.73
N GLU A 209 18.53 15.72 0.15
CA GLU A 209 19.75 15.61 0.95
C GLU A 209 19.48 16.05 2.39
N ASN A 210 19.93 15.24 3.36
CA ASN A 210 19.92 15.62 4.77
C ASN A 210 21.28 16.24 5.14
N ILE A 211 21.28 17.51 5.50
CA ILE A 211 22.47 18.28 5.87
C ILE A 211 22.27 18.94 7.24
N VAL A 212 23.35 19.41 7.86
CA VAL A 212 23.30 20.18 9.10
C VAL A 212 23.97 21.53 8.86
N GLU A 213 23.18 22.59 8.92
CA GLU A 213 23.61 23.98 8.67
C GLU A 213 23.81 24.70 10.01
N ARG A 214 25.06 24.79 10.48
CA ARG A 214 25.41 25.42 11.77
C ARG A 214 24.58 24.91 12.96
N GLY A 215 24.32 23.60 13.00
CA GLY A 215 23.53 22.96 14.07
C GLY A 215 22.03 22.84 13.80
N LEU A 216 21.51 23.48 12.73
CA LEU A 216 20.15 23.31 12.26
C LEU A 216 20.07 22.11 11.29
N PRO A 217 19.35 21.02 11.63
CA PRO A 217 19.11 19.93 10.69
C PRO A 217 18.19 20.40 9.57
N VAL A 218 18.61 20.16 8.33
CA VAL A 218 17.93 20.59 7.11
C VAL A 218 17.80 19.39 6.16
N ARG A 219 16.59 19.11 5.72
CA ARG A 219 16.32 18.29 4.55
C ARG A 219 16.17 19.21 3.35
N ARG A 220 17.22 19.32 2.55
CA ARG A 220 17.25 20.15 1.34
C ARG A 220 16.71 19.34 0.18
N VAL A 221 15.78 19.95 -0.56
CA VAL A 221 15.20 19.39 -1.79
C VAL A 221 15.67 20.26 -2.94
N THR A 222 16.38 19.68 -3.89
CA THR A 222 16.79 20.37 -5.12
C THR A 222 16.00 19.82 -6.28
N THR A 223 15.16 20.67 -6.89
CA THR A 223 14.38 20.31 -8.08
C THR A 223 15.10 20.86 -9.31
N THR A 224 15.53 19.97 -10.19
CA THR A 224 16.17 20.32 -11.46
C THR A 224 15.16 20.15 -12.59
N VAL A 225 14.91 21.23 -13.33
CA VAL A 225 14.06 21.23 -14.51
C VAL A 225 14.93 21.35 -15.75
N THR A 226 14.93 20.31 -16.59
CA THR A 226 15.69 20.26 -17.85
C THR A 226 14.74 20.48 -19.02
N MET A 227 14.98 21.54 -19.77
CA MET A 227 14.22 21.89 -20.98
C MET A 227 14.63 20.99 -22.18
N PRO A 228 13.81 20.92 -23.24
CA PRO A 228 14.14 20.14 -24.45
C PRO A 228 15.46 20.56 -25.12
N ASP A 229 15.87 21.82 -24.95
CA ASP A 229 17.12 22.38 -25.48
C ASP A 229 18.34 22.10 -24.59
N GLY A 230 18.17 21.35 -23.49
CA GLY A 230 19.22 21.01 -22.54
C GLY A 230 19.48 22.07 -21.46
N ARG A 231 18.83 23.24 -21.51
CA ARG A 231 18.96 24.24 -20.43
C ARG A 231 18.37 23.68 -19.14
N GLN A 232 19.09 23.88 -18.04
CA GLN A 232 18.69 23.43 -16.71
C GLN A 232 18.38 24.61 -15.80
N TYR A 233 17.28 24.48 -15.08
CA TYR A 233 16.85 25.40 -14.04
C TYR A 233 16.86 24.65 -12.71
N ARG A 234 17.38 25.28 -11.66
CA ARG A 234 17.44 24.69 -10.32
C ARG A 234 16.54 25.48 -9.38
N LEU A 235 15.71 24.76 -8.65
CA LEU A 235 14.87 25.28 -7.60
C LEU A 235 15.26 24.63 -6.28
N LEU A 236 15.25 25.43 -5.23
CA LEU A 236 15.61 25.01 -3.88
C LEU A 236 14.37 24.98 -3.00
N GLY A 237 14.24 23.91 -2.23
CA GLY A 237 13.12 23.67 -1.33
C GLY A 237 13.51 22.79 -0.17
N GLY A 238 12.50 22.26 0.51
CA GLY A 238 12.65 21.34 1.63
C GLY A 238 12.28 21.95 2.98
N SER A 239 12.76 21.31 4.04
CA SER A 239 12.34 21.58 5.42
C SER A 239 13.51 21.59 6.39
N ALA A 240 13.46 22.47 7.36
CA ALA A 240 14.35 22.51 8.51
C ALA A 240 13.64 22.01 9.78
N SER A 241 14.45 21.65 10.77
CA SER A 241 13.99 21.16 12.07
C SER A 241 14.51 22.07 13.20
N PRO A 242 14.08 23.33 13.29
CA PRO A 242 14.53 24.23 14.36
C PRO A 242 14.06 23.71 15.72
N LEU A 243 14.82 24.04 16.78
CA LEU A 243 14.33 23.85 18.15
C LEU A 243 13.01 24.61 18.37
N SER A 244 12.11 24.02 19.18
CA SER A 244 10.89 24.70 19.64
C SER A 244 11.17 26.06 20.28
N ARG A 245 10.15 26.92 20.42
CA ARG A 245 10.31 28.21 21.14
C ARG A 245 10.49 27.99 22.64
N TRP A 246 10.00 26.87 23.15
CA TRP A 246 10.06 26.50 24.56
C TRP A 246 10.93 25.26 24.75
N PRO A 247 11.78 25.22 25.80
CA PRO A 247 12.60 24.04 26.10
C PRO A 247 11.74 22.80 26.33
N MET A 248 11.82 21.89 25.37
CA MET A 248 11.12 20.61 25.40
C MET A 248 12.16 19.49 25.37
N PRO A 249 12.85 19.21 26.49
CA PRO A 249 13.71 18.05 26.57
C PRO A 249 12.83 16.80 26.48
N VAL A 250 12.98 16.02 25.42
CA VAL A 250 12.29 14.75 25.21
C VAL A 250 13.30 13.64 25.33
N MET A 251 13.03 12.71 26.24
CA MET A 251 13.85 11.54 26.49
C MET A 251 12.94 10.32 26.55
N GLY A 252 13.19 9.34 25.72
CA GLY A 252 12.46 8.09 25.77
C GLY A 252 12.86 7.10 24.70
N CYS A 253 12.15 5.97 24.67
CA CYS A 253 12.37 4.93 23.67
C CYS A 253 11.07 4.63 22.93
N ALA A 254 11.17 4.33 21.64
CA ALA A 254 10.03 4.03 20.80
C ALA A 254 10.38 2.96 19.76
N LEU A 255 9.35 2.32 19.22
CA LEU A 255 9.47 1.44 18.06
C LEU A 255 9.81 2.27 16.84
N ASN A 256 10.96 1.99 16.23
CA ASN A 256 11.32 2.58 14.95
C ASN A 256 10.45 1.95 13.84
N SER A 257 9.89 2.78 12.96
CA SER A 257 9.01 2.31 11.88
C SER A 257 9.79 1.75 10.68
N GLY A 258 11.10 2.04 10.58
CA GLY A 258 11.96 1.60 9.47
C GLY A 258 12.63 0.24 9.67
N ALA A 259 12.77 -0.20 10.92
CA ALA A 259 13.24 -1.52 11.32
C ALA A 259 12.60 -1.86 12.67
N PRO A 260 12.24 -3.13 12.96
CA PRO A 260 11.64 -3.52 14.24
C PRO A 260 12.69 -3.50 15.37
N SER A 261 13.24 -2.32 15.66
CA SER A 261 14.19 -2.05 16.74
C SER A 261 13.56 -1.13 17.78
N TRP A 262 13.96 -1.35 19.03
CA TRP A 262 13.64 -0.50 20.16
C TRP A 262 14.71 0.56 20.30
N ASP A 263 14.45 1.77 19.79
CA ASP A 263 15.44 2.83 19.73
C ASP A 263 15.15 3.91 20.77
N CYS A 264 16.16 4.25 21.56
CA CYS A 264 16.09 5.31 22.55
C CYS A 264 16.66 6.61 22.00
N PHE A 265 16.01 7.72 22.32
CA PHE A 265 16.39 9.06 21.92
C PHE A 265 16.36 10.00 23.13
N HIS A 266 17.28 10.94 23.12
CA HIS A 266 17.34 12.02 24.08
C HIS A 266 17.77 13.29 23.34
N GLY A 267 17.08 14.39 23.62
CA GLY A 267 17.39 15.66 23.00
C GLY A 267 16.27 16.65 23.24
N PHE A 268 16.37 17.81 22.59
CA PHE A 268 15.26 18.75 22.59
C PHE A 268 14.36 18.51 21.38
N TYR A 269 13.06 18.60 21.61
CA TYR A 269 12.07 18.54 20.53
C TYR A 269 12.36 19.62 19.49
N ARG A 270 12.36 19.19 18.22
CA ARG A 270 12.53 20.02 17.04
C ARG A 270 11.29 19.93 16.17
N ASP A 271 10.91 21.04 15.57
CA ASP A 271 9.77 21.13 14.66
C ASP A 271 10.16 20.53 13.29
N SER A 272 10.09 19.20 13.17
CA SER A 272 10.70 18.38 12.11
C SER A 272 10.23 18.61 10.66
N PHE A 273 9.30 19.54 10.45
CA PHE A 273 8.71 19.86 9.16
C PHE A 273 8.45 21.36 9.05
N THR A 274 9.44 22.18 9.43
CA THR A 274 9.37 23.62 9.21
C THR A 274 9.84 23.93 7.79
N PRO A 275 8.96 24.30 6.85
CA PRO A 275 9.36 24.58 5.48
C PRO A 275 10.36 25.74 5.40
N ILE A 276 11.35 25.62 4.50
CA ILE A 276 12.38 26.66 4.32
C ILE A 276 11.84 27.81 3.47
N VAL A 277 11.20 27.51 2.34
CA VAL A 277 10.60 28.56 1.49
C VAL A 277 9.32 29.07 2.13
N SER A 278 9.04 30.39 2.11
CA SER A 278 7.81 30.95 2.72
C SER A 278 6.50 30.51 2.05
N GLY A 279 5.38 30.79 2.71
CA GLY A 279 4.03 30.44 2.26
C GLY A 279 3.09 30.05 3.41
N ASP A 280 1.84 29.78 3.08
CA ASP A 280 0.79 29.48 4.07
C ASP A 280 0.60 27.98 4.34
N THR A 281 1.24 27.13 3.54
CA THR A 281 1.03 25.68 3.55
C THR A 281 2.12 24.98 4.36
N ARG A 282 1.82 23.91 5.10
CA ARG A 282 2.89 23.09 5.74
C ARG A 282 3.48 22.07 4.78
N TYR A 283 2.70 21.61 3.80
CA TYR A 283 3.05 20.54 2.87
C TYR A 283 3.03 21.05 1.42
N GLY A 284 3.88 20.46 0.57
CA GLY A 284 3.88 20.71 -0.87
C GLY A 284 4.42 22.07 -1.31
N ARG A 285 5.15 22.80 -0.46
CA ARG A 285 5.75 24.11 -0.85
C ARG A 285 6.69 23.99 -2.03
N ASP A 286 7.46 22.91 -2.10
CA ASP A 286 8.38 22.68 -3.23
C ASP A 286 7.62 22.59 -4.56
N ASN A 287 6.39 22.06 -4.54
CA ASN A 287 5.53 22.03 -5.72
C ASN A 287 4.96 23.41 -6.06
N VAL A 288 4.67 24.26 -5.05
CA VAL A 288 4.26 25.67 -5.27
C VAL A 288 5.38 26.45 -5.95
N VAL A 289 6.62 26.30 -5.46
CA VAL A 289 7.81 26.92 -6.05
C VAL A 289 7.99 26.47 -7.49
N LEU A 290 7.89 25.16 -7.76
CA LEU A 290 7.93 24.63 -9.12
C LEU A 290 6.83 25.22 -10.00
N ALA A 291 5.59 25.28 -9.51
CA ALA A 291 4.48 25.84 -10.27
C ALA A 291 4.70 27.31 -10.62
N GLN A 292 5.17 28.11 -9.67
CA GLN A 292 5.51 29.53 -9.88
C GLN A 292 6.64 29.71 -10.90
N ALA A 293 7.70 28.91 -10.78
CA ALA A 293 8.83 28.94 -11.72
C ALA A 293 8.41 28.55 -13.15
N LEU A 294 7.46 27.63 -13.28
CA LEU A 294 6.84 27.24 -14.56
C LEU A 294 5.79 28.25 -15.07
N GLY A 295 5.49 29.32 -14.33
CA GLY A 295 4.47 30.31 -14.70
C GLY A 295 3.03 29.82 -14.58
N LEU A 296 2.79 28.72 -13.86
CA LEU A 296 1.45 28.16 -13.69
C LEU A 296 0.65 28.94 -12.65
N LYS A 297 -0.65 29.11 -12.90
CA LYS A 297 -1.57 29.81 -12.00
C LYS A 297 -2.39 28.81 -11.20
N ARG A 298 -2.53 29.05 -9.89
CA ARG A 298 -3.38 28.23 -9.03
C ARG A 298 -4.84 28.33 -9.50
N VAL A 299 -5.52 27.21 -9.58
CA VAL A 299 -6.93 27.08 -9.96
C VAL A 299 -7.75 26.82 -8.71
N ALA A 300 -8.80 27.63 -8.49
CA ALA A 300 -9.74 27.42 -7.40
C ALA A 300 -10.53 26.11 -7.61
N PRO A 301 -10.95 25.39 -6.54
CA PRO A 301 -11.69 24.14 -6.68
C PRO A 301 -12.90 24.22 -7.62
N GLU A 302 -13.62 25.34 -7.62
CA GLU A 302 -14.82 25.59 -8.44
C GLU A 302 -14.49 25.87 -9.92
N GLN A 303 -13.24 26.23 -10.22
CA GLN A 303 -12.75 26.54 -11.56
C GLN A 303 -12.02 25.37 -12.23
N ARG A 304 -11.86 24.25 -11.50
CA ARG A 304 -11.22 23.05 -12.02
C ARG A 304 -12.03 22.47 -13.18
N ARG A 305 -11.31 22.05 -14.23
CA ARG A 305 -11.88 21.42 -15.41
C ARG A 305 -11.21 20.09 -15.65
N SER A 306 -11.98 19.09 -16.05
CA SER A 306 -11.40 17.82 -16.48
C SER A 306 -10.72 17.96 -17.85
N GLY A 307 -9.91 16.96 -18.19
CA GLY A 307 -9.54 16.72 -19.58
C GLY A 307 -10.75 16.35 -20.44
N ASP A 308 -10.56 16.39 -21.76
CA ASP A 308 -11.55 15.92 -22.73
C ASP A 308 -11.82 14.42 -22.52
N ALA A 309 -13.04 14.09 -22.09
CA ALA A 309 -13.43 12.72 -21.83
C ALA A 309 -13.38 11.84 -23.08
N THR A 310 -13.65 12.39 -24.27
CA THR A 310 -13.67 11.63 -25.52
C THR A 310 -12.26 11.17 -25.89
N SER A 311 -11.31 12.11 -25.97
CA SER A 311 -9.90 11.79 -26.23
C SER A 311 -9.29 10.87 -25.17
N VAL A 312 -9.59 11.10 -23.89
CA VAL A 312 -9.07 10.25 -22.80
C VAL A 312 -9.65 8.84 -22.85
N ASN A 313 -10.95 8.68 -23.14
CA ASN A 313 -11.55 7.36 -23.31
C ASN A 313 -10.92 6.60 -24.49
N ALA A 314 -10.65 7.27 -25.62
CA ALA A 314 -9.96 6.65 -26.75
C ALA A 314 -8.53 6.20 -26.38
N LYS A 315 -7.80 6.98 -25.57
CA LYS A 315 -6.49 6.59 -25.03
C LYS A 315 -6.58 5.41 -24.06
N ILE A 316 -7.61 5.34 -23.22
CA ILE A 316 -7.88 4.20 -22.35
C ILE A 316 -8.12 2.93 -23.18
N ASP A 317 -8.94 3.04 -24.22
CA ASP A 317 -9.25 1.91 -25.12
C ASP A 317 -8.01 1.43 -25.86
N ALA A 318 -7.17 2.36 -26.34
CA ALA A 318 -5.90 2.03 -26.98
C ALA A 318 -4.92 1.36 -25.99
N ALA A 319 -4.86 1.82 -24.74
CA ALA A 319 -4.02 1.21 -23.71
C ALA A 319 -4.47 -0.22 -23.38
N GLU A 320 -5.79 -0.45 -23.26
CA GLU A 320 -6.35 -1.78 -23.05
C GLU A 320 -6.06 -2.71 -24.24
N ALA A 321 -6.29 -2.25 -25.47
CA ALA A 321 -6.03 -3.03 -26.68
C ALA A 321 -4.54 -3.38 -26.83
N ALA A 322 -3.64 -2.43 -26.56
CA ALA A 322 -2.20 -2.67 -26.59
C ALA A 322 -1.77 -3.65 -25.49
N ALA A 323 -2.35 -3.56 -24.28
CA ALA A 323 -2.11 -4.53 -23.23
C ALA A 323 -2.61 -5.92 -23.63
N LEU A 324 -3.84 -6.04 -24.13
CA LEU A 324 -4.40 -7.30 -24.61
C LEU A 324 -3.50 -7.97 -25.66
N ALA A 325 -3.05 -7.21 -26.67
CA ALA A 325 -2.17 -7.73 -27.72
C ALA A 325 -0.84 -8.27 -27.15
N ARG A 326 -0.21 -7.54 -26.21
CA ARG A 326 1.00 -7.99 -25.53
C ARG A 326 0.77 -9.26 -24.70
N GLN A 327 -0.31 -9.30 -23.92
CA GLN A 327 -0.65 -10.44 -23.08
C GLN A 327 -0.95 -11.68 -23.94
N LEU A 328 -1.62 -11.52 -25.08
CA LEU A 328 -1.89 -12.62 -26.01
C LEU A 328 -0.59 -13.16 -26.63
N ALA A 329 0.33 -12.29 -27.03
CA ALA A 329 1.63 -12.72 -27.53
C ALA A 329 2.45 -13.48 -26.47
N SER A 330 2.45 -13.00 -25.22
CA SER A 330 3.08 -13.69 -24.09
C SER A 330 2.43 -15.05 -23.80
N LEU A 331 1.09 -15.12 -23.86
CA LEU A 331 0.35 -16.37 -23.68
C LEU A 331 0.64 -17.38 -24.80
N ASP A 332 0.65 -16.95 -26.04
CA ASP A 332 0.97 -17.82 -27.19
C ASP A 332 2.41 -18.34 -27.09
N ALA A 333 3.35 -17.51 -26.63
CA ALA A 333 4.71 -17.94 -26.33
C ALA A 333 4.77 -18.99 -25.20
N MET A 334 4.01 -18.79 -24.11
CA MET A 334 3.89 -19.77 -23.01
C MET A 334 3.29 -21.11 -23.44
N ILE A 335 2.30 -21.08 -24.33
CA ILE A 335 1.66 -22.29 -24.87
C ILE A 335 2.63 -23.04 -25.81
N ALA A 336 3.38 -22.30 -26.61
CA ALA A 336 4.35 -22.86 -27.56
C ALA A 336 5.54 -23.49 -26.82
N ASP A 337 6.13 -22.79 -25.86
CA ASP A 337 7.26 -23.26 -25.07
C ASP A 337 7.10 -22.85 -23.58
N PRO A 338 6.59 -23.74 -22.72
CA PRO A 338 6.44 -23.47 -21.30
C PRO A 338 7.76 -23.22 -20.55
N LEU A 339 8.91 -23.59 -21.13
CA LEU A 339 10.24 -23.40 -20.54
C LEU A 339 10.89 -22.07 -20.94
N ALA A 340 10.35 -21.39 -21.96
CA ALA A 340 10.85 -20.11 -22.40
C ALA A 340 10.72 -19.06 -21.31
N LYS A 341 11.70 -18.16 -21.22
CA LYS A 341 11.66 -17.04 -20.30
C LYS A 341 10.63 -16.01 -20.77
N VAL A 342 9.48 -15.98 -20.13
CA VAL A 342 8.45 -14.98 -20.39
C VAL A 342 8.84 -13.67 -19.71
N ILE A 343 8.79 -12.57 -20.46
CA ILE A 343 9.18 -11.22 -19.99
C ILE A 343 8.02 -10.52 -19.27
N ASP A 344 6.77 -10.86 -19.63
CA ASP A 344 5.55 -10.27 -19.06
C ASP A 344 4.59 -11.38 -18.58
N TRP A 345 4.36 -11.43 -17.27
CA TRP A 345 3.52 -12.45 -16.61
C TRP A 345 2.10 -11.96 -16.35
N ASP A 346 1.80 -10.70 -16.69
CA ASP A 346 0.46 -10.16 -16.53
C ASP A 346 -0.46 -10.73 -17.62
N VAL A 347 -1.54 -11.38 -17.20
CA VAL A 347 -2.60 -11.90 -18.08
C VAL A 347 -3.97 -11.40 -17.64
N GLY A 348 -4.00 -10.33 -16.83
CA GLY A 348 -5.22 -9.82 -16.22
C GLY A 348 -6.23 -9.27 -17.22
N VAL A 349 -5.81 -8.73 -18.36
CA VAL A 349 -6.75 -8.25 -19.40
C VAL A 349 -7.46 -9.45 -20.02
N ILE A 350 -6.71 -10.50 -20.39
CA ILE A 350 -7.27 -11.76 -20.91
C ILE A 350 -8.23 -12.39 -19.89
N ALA A 351 -7.82 -12.46 -18.62
CA ALA A 351 -8.63 -13.07 -17.55
C ALA A 351 -9.98 -12.37 -17.29
N ASN A 352 -10.12 -11.11 -17.72
CA ASN A 352 -11.34 -10.31 -17.58
C ASN A 352 -12.10 -10.14 -18.92
N ARG A 353 -11.71 -10.88 -19.97
CA ARG A 353 -12.33 -10.89 -21.31
C ARG A 353 -12.79 -12.32 -21.64
N PRO A 354 -13.97 -12.75 -21.15
CA PRO A 354 -14.45 -14.12 -21.30
C PRO A 354 -14.46 -14.63 -22.74
N GLU A 355 -14.79 -13.75 -23.70
CA GLU A 355 -14.80 -14.04 -25.13
C GLU A 355 -13.42 -14.38 -25.69
N VAL A 356 -12.38 -13.68 -25.25
CA VAL A 356 -11.00 -13.94 -25.68
C VAL A 356 -10.45 -15.19 -25.01
N LEU A 357 -10.75 -15.34 -23.71
CA LEU A 357 -10.32 -16.47 -22.92
C LEU A 357 -10.94 -17.79 -23.44
N ASP A 358 -12.24 -17.79 -23.77
CA ASP A 358 -12.92 -18.96 -24.32
C ASP A 358 -12.38 -19.37 -25.69
N ALA A 359 -12.12 -18.39 -26.57
CA ALA A 359 -11.53 -18.63 -27.89
C ALA A 359 -10.14 -19.28 -27.83
N LYS A 360 -9.40 -19.09 -26.74
CA LYS A 360 -8.06 -19.68 -26.51
C LYS A 360 -8.07 -20.90 -25.59
N ALA A 361 -9.22 -21.31 -25.06
CA ALA A 361 -9.32 -22.29 -23.98
C ALA A 361 -8.62 -23.63 -24.29
N ASP A 362 -8.83 -24.20 -25.49
CA ASP A 362 -8.21 -25.46 -25.88
C ASP A 362 -6.68 -25.35 -25.98
N ALA A 363 -6.19 -24.24 -26.54
CA ALA A 363 -4.75 -23.97 -26.66
C ALA A 363 -4.10 -23.79 -25.29
N ILE A 364 -4.77 -23.09 -24.36
CA ILE A 364 -4.30 -22.93 -22.98
C ILE A 364 -4.26 -24.30 -22.29
N MET A 365 -5.28 -25.14 -22.46
CA MET A 365 -5.29 -26.48 -21.86
C MET A 365 -4.14 -27.35 -22.40
N THR A 366 -3.86 -27.30 -23.69
CA THR A 366 -2.69 -27.96 -24.28
C THR A 366 -1.37 -27.40 -23.74
N GLY A 367 -1.28 -26.08 -23.52
CA GLY A 367 -0.14 -25.45 -22.87
C GLY A 367 0.07 -25.96 -21.44
N ILE A 368 -1.00 -26.14 -20.66
CA ILE A 368 -0.95 -26.73 -19.31
C ILE A 368 -0.40 -28.16 -19.36
N GLU A 369 -0.87 -28.99 -20.30
CA GLU A 369 -0.38 -30.37 -20.45
C GLU A 369 1.11 -30.41 -20.78
N ARG A 370 1.56 -29.54 -21.69
CA ARG A 370 2.99 -29.40 -22.01
C ARG A 370 3.79 -28.93 -20.80
N ALA A 371 3.30 -27.95 -20.06
CA ALA A 371 3.95 -27.43 -18.87
C ALA A 371 4.03 -28.49 -17.74
N ALA A 372 3.01 -29.35 -17.61
CA ALA A 372 3.03 -30.46 -16.68
C ALA A 372 4.03 -31.55 -17.11
N ALA A 373 4.02 -31.93 -18.40
CA ALA A 373 4.97 -32.91 -18.93
C ALA A 373 6.44 -32.45 -18.84
N ALA A 374 6.69 -31.14 -19.00
CA ALA A 374 8.02 -30.56 -18.91
C ALA A 374 8.51 -30.36 -17.47
N ALA A 375 7.66 -30.55 -16.45
CA ALA A 375 7.96 -30.26 -15.05
C ALA A 375 8.78 -31.38 -14.34
N VAL A 376 9.80 -31.89 -15.01
CA VAL A 376 10.68 -32.97 -14.54
C VAL A 376 12.12 -32.46 -14.38
N GLY A 377 12.82 -32.90 -13.32
CA GLY A 377 14.21 -32.53 -13.05
C GLY A 377 14.43 -31.01 -12.96
N ASP A 378 15.49 -30.52 -13.57
CA ASP A 378 15.89 -29.09 -13.55
C ASP A 378 14.88 -28.15 -14.22
N ASN A 379 13.98 -28.69 -15.05
CA ASN A 379 12.96 -27.92 -15.76
C ASN A 379 11.71 -27.64 -14.92
N ARG A 380 11.56 -28.29 -13.75
CA ARG A 380 10.40 -28.14 -12.87
C ARG A 380 10.12 -26.67 -12.52
N TYR A 381 11.15 -25.89 -12.22
CA TYR A 381 10.98 -24.48 -11.88
C TYR A 381 10.69 -23.58 -13.09
N LYS A 382 11.19 -23.93 -14.28
CA LYS A 382 10.99 -23.13 -15.49
C LYS A 382 9.54 -23.26 -16.00
N ALA A 383 9.02 -24.47 -16.06
CA ALA A 383 7.64 -24.73 -16.50
C ALA A 383 6.58 -24.26 -15.50
N ARG A 384 6.95 -24.17 -14.20
CA ARG A 384 6.04 -23.85 -13.09
C ARG A 384 5.31 -22.53 -13.27
N GLU A 385 5.98 -21.45 -13.65
CA GLU A 385 5.34 -20.14 -13.73
C GLU A 385 4.35 -20.06 -14.90
N SER A 386 4.78 -20.48 -16.09
CA SER A 386 3.92 -20.59 -17.28
C SER A 386 2.70 -21.47 -17.00
N GLY A 387 2.92 -22.63 -16.38
CA GLY A 387 1.85 -23.55 -15.99
C GLY A 387 0.85 -22.92 -15.02
N ARG A 388 1.32 -22.24 -13.97
CA ARG A 388 0.47 -21.56 -12.98
C ARG A 388 -0.35 -20.43 -13.60
N ILE A 389 0.23 -19.65 -14.51
CA ILE A 389 -0.45 -18.57 -15.22
C ILE A 389 -1.59 -19.14 -16.09
N MET A 390 -1.30 -20.16 -16.91
CA MET A 390 -2.29 -20.82 -17.75
C MET A 390 -3.39 -21.51 -16.93
N ALA A 391 -3.04 -22.16 -15.81
CA ALA A 391 -3.99 -22.77 -14.89
C ALA A 391 -4.94 -21.73 -14.26
N ARG A 392 -4.44 -20.53 -13.94
CA ARG A 392 -5.27 -19.42 -13.48
C ARG A 392 -6.26 -18.96 -14.55
N LEU A 393 -5.85 -18.93 -15.81
CA LEU A 393 -6.72 -18.57 -16.94
C LEU A 393 -7.82 -19.63 -17.16
N ILE A 394 -7.48 -20.93 -17.19
CA ILE A 394 -8.50 -21.99 -17.32
C ILE A 394 -9.50 -21.95 -16.17
N ALA A 395 -9.05 -21.68 -14.94
CA ALA A 395 -9.92 -21.56 -13.77
C ALA A 395 -10.95 -20.41 -13.87
N LYS A 396 -10.75 -19.44 -14.78
CA LYS A 396 -11.67 -18.32 -15.04
C LYS A 396 -12.71 -18.59 -16.12
N LEU A 397 -12.64 -19.72 -16.81
CA LEU A 397 -13.61 -20.08 -17.83
C LEU A 397 -15.03 -20.26 -17.24
N PRO A 398 -16.08 -20.03 -18.04
CA PRO A 398 -17.44 -20.45 -17.69
C PRO A 398 -17.46 -21.91 -17.23
N ARG A 399 -18.31 -22.21 -16.25
CA ARG A 399 -18.34 -23.53 -15.59
C ARG A 399 -18.44 -24.69 -16.60
N GLU A 400 -19.33 -24.59 -17.57
CA GLU A 400 -19.55 -25.62 -18.57
C GLU A 400 -18.27 -25.90 -19.39
N ARG A 401 -17.60 -24.84 -19.84
CA ARG A 401 -16.34 -24.95 -20.59
C ARG A 401 -15.23 -25.56 -19.75
N PHE A 402 -15.11 -25.16 -18.49
CA PHE A 402 -14.13 -25.72 -17.56
C PHE A 402 -14.38 -27.22 -17.30
N VAL A 403 -15.64 -27.61 -17.06
CA VAL A 403 -16.02 -29.01 -16.84
C VAL A 403 -15.72 -29.87 -18.07
N GLY A 404 -15.84 -29.33 -19.28
CA GLY A 404 -15.43 -30.00 -20.52
C GLY A 404 -13.95 -30.45 -20.53
N PHE A 405 -13.06 -29.75 -19.82
CA PHE A 405 -11.66 -30.16 -19.65
C PHE A 405 -11.42 -31.14 -18.50
N GLY A 406 -12.45 -31.54 -17.77
CA GLY A 406 -12.38 -32.37 -16.58
C GLY A 406 -11.52 -33.62 -16.74
N PRO A 407 -11.76 -34.48 -17.75
CA PRO A 407 -10.95 -35.68 -17.95
C PRO A 407 -9.44 -35.39 -18.13
N ARG A 408 -9.11 -34.33 -18.87
CA ARG A 408 -7.71 -33.91 -19.11
C ARG A 408 -7.07 -33.39 -17.83
N LEU A 409 -7.76 -32.54 -17.08
CA LEU A 409 -7.28 -32.00 -15.81
C LEU A 409 -7.07 -33.10 -14.76
N LEU A 410 -8.02 -34.02 -14.61
CA LEU A 410 -7.90 -35.13 -13.66
C LEU A 410 -6.75 -36.07 -14.03
N ALA A 411 -6.50 -36.31 -15.32
CA ALA A 411 -5.35 -37.09 -15.78
C ALA A 411 -4.02 -36.44 -15.39
N LEU A 412 -3.92 -35.10 -15.48
CA LEU A 412 -2.72 -34.38 -15.03
C LEU A 412 -2.49 -34.51 -13.52
N TYR A 413 -3.53 -34.37 -12.71
CA TYR A 413 -3.43 -34.55 -11.25
C TYR A 413 -3.15 -36.01 -10.86
N ALA A 414 -3.60 -36.99 -11.66
CA ALA A 414 -3.26 -38.41 -11.47
C ALA A 414 -1.76 -38.67 -11.66
N ALA A 415 -1.15 -38.00 -12.64
CA ALA A 415 0.27 -38.12 -12.94
C ALA A 415 1.18 -37.24 -12.05
N ALA A 416 0.61 -36.26 -11.33
CA ALA A 416 1.36 -35.31 -10.53
C ALA A 416 1.91 -35.92 -9.23
N ASP A 417 3.22 -35.81 -9.04
CA ASP A 417 3.90 -36.05 -7.76
C ASP A 417 3.59 -34.93 -6.74
N ASP A 418 4.01 -35.11 -5.49
CA ASP A 418 3.76 -34.16 -4.38
C ASP A 418 4.55 -32.84 -4.47
N GLU A 419 5.48 -32.74 -5.42
CA GLU A 419 6.31 -31.55 -5.66
C GLU A 419 5.91 -30.82 -6.96
N HIS A 420 4.90 -31.35 -7.66
CA HIS A 420 4.42 -30.78 -8.91
C HIS A 420 3.77 -29.41 -8.70
N TRP A 421 4.02 -28.48 -9.62
CA TRP A 421 3.50 -27.10 -9.54
C TRP A 421 1.96 -27.01 -9.55
N LEU A 422 1.27 -28.08 -9.95
CA LEU A 422 -0.20 -28.17 -9.99
C LEU A 422 -0.80 -28.02 -8.59
N TRP A 423 -0.05 -28.43 -7.56
CA TRP A 423 -0.43 -28.25 -6.16
C TRP A 423 -0.23 -26.84 -5.64
N GLU A 424 0.23 -25.92 -6.48
CA GLU A 424 0.36 -24.51 -6.14
C GLU A 424 -0.56 -23.62 -6.99
N ALA A 425 -1.25 -24.21 -7.97
CA ALA A 425 -2.20 -23.52 -8.83
C ALA A 425 -3.53 -23.31 -8.09
N GLU A 426 -3.51 -22.43 -7.08
CA GLU A 426 -4.63 -22.16 -6.16
C GLU A 426 -5.99 -22.07 -6.85
N SER A 427 -6.12 -21.23 -7.88
CA SER A 427 -7.38 -21.04 -8.62
C SER A 427 -7.87 -22.32 -9.28
N LEU A 428 -6.94 -23.16 -9.79
CA LEU A 428 -7.27 -24.43 -10.42
C LEU A 428 -7.71 -25.46 -9.38
N ILE A 429 -6.98 -25.60 -8.27
CA ILE A 429 -7.34 -26.51 -7.17
C ILE A 429 -8.75 -26.22 -6.65
N ARG A 430 -9.04 -24.93 -6.42
CA ARG A 430 -10.37 -24.48 -6.00
C ARG A 430 -11.46 -24.89 -7.00
N ARG A 431 -11.18 -24.77 -8.30
CA ARG A 431 -12.13 -25.11 -9.38
C ARG A 431 -12.24 -26.61 -9.65
N LEU A 432 -11.29 -27.45 -9.26
CA LEU A 432 -11.41 -28.91 -9.42
C LEU A 432 -12.70 -29.46 -8.82
N GLY A 433 -13.21 -28.86 -7.74
CA GLY A 433 -14.48 -29.27 -7.14
C GLY A 433 -15.68 -29.19 -8.08
N ASP A 434 -15.64 -28.34 -9.11
CA ASP A 434 -16.69 -28.23 -10.12
C ASP A 434 -16.75 -29.46 -11.04
N LEU A 435 -15.69 -30.29 -11.06
CA LEU A 435 -15.63 -31.58 -11.77
C LEU A 435 -16.33 -32.72 -11.01
N GLY A 436 -16.83 -32.45 -9.79
CA GLY A 436 -17.59 -33.40 -9.00
C GLY A 436 -16.73 -34.50 -8.35
N VAL A 437 -17.31 -35.70 -8.23
CA VAL A 437 -16.74 -36.81 -7.43
C VAL A 437 -15.36 -37.23 -7.90
N GLY A 438 -15.09 -37.16 -9.21
CA GLY A 438 -13.78 -37.50 -9.79
C GLY A 438 -12.62 -36.66 -9.26
N ALA A 439 -12.88 -35.46 -8.73
CA ALA A 439 -11.85 -34.59 -8.17
C ALA A 439 -11.51 -34.89 -6.69
N VAL A 440 -12.39 -35.61 -5.98
CA VAL A 440 -12.26 -35.85 -4.53
C VAL A 440 -10.90 -36.46 -4.14
N PRO A 441 -10.38 -37.49 -4.84
CA PRO A 441 -9.08 -38.09 -4.48
C PRO A 441 -7.91 -37.10 -4.49
N TYR A 442 -7.99 -36.05 -5.31
CA TYR A 442 -6.95 -35.03 -5.43
C TYR A 442 -7.14 -33.91 -4.39
N LEU A 443 -8.38 -33.54 -4.12
CA LEU A 443 -8.73 -32.49 -3.15
C LEU A 443 -8.50 -32.90 -1.70
N VAL A 444 -8.51 -34.19 -1.39
CA VAL A 444 -8.18 -34.69 -0.03
C VAL A 444 -6.68 -34.90 0.20
N ARG A 445 -5.84 -34.72 -0.83
CA ARG A 445 -4.38 -34.79 -0.63
C ARG A 445 -3.91 -33.65 0.27
N PRO A 446 -2.95 -33.87 1.18
CA PRO A 446 -2.42 -32.82 2.05
C PRO A 446 -1.94 -31.58 1.28
N LYS A 447 -1.37 -31.78 0.08
CA LYS A 447 -0.88 -30.72 -0.81
C LYS A 447 -1.98 -29.81 -1.39
N ALA A 448 -3.24 -30.22 -1.38
CA ALA A 448 -4.35 -29.35 -1.77
C ALA A 448 -4.76 -28.36 -0.66
N SER A 449 -4.29 -28.58 0.58
CA SER A 449 -4.72 -27.84 1.77
C SER A 449 -3.54 -27.24 2.56
N VAL A 450 -2.37 -27.09 1.93
CA VAL A 450 -1.23 -26.41 2.55
C VAL A 450 -1.44 -24.90 2.64
N PRO A 451 -0.83 -24.19 3.61
CA PRO A 451 -1.08 -22.77 3.83
C PRO A 451 -0.82 -21.87 2.60
N ASN A 452 0.16 -22.23 1.75
CA ASN A 452 0.51 -21.45 0.55
C ASN A 452 -0.55 -21.51 -0.58
N VAL A 453 -1.54 -22.40 -0.49
CA VAL A 453 -2.71 -22.40 -1.41
C VAL A 453 -3.99 -21.88 -0.75
N ASN A 454 -3.87 -21.18 0.38
CA ASN A 454 -4.93 -20.33 0.92
C ASN A 454 -6.32 -20.99 0.95
N GLY A 455 -6.38 -22.23 1.47
CA GLY A 455 -7.62 -22.99 1.61
C GLY A 455 -8.26 -23.50 0.30
N ALA A 456 -7.57 -23.47 -0.83
CA ALA A 456 -8.14 -23.89 -2.12
C ALA A 456 -8.72 -25.31 -2.12
N GLY A 457 -8.06 -26.28 -1.47
CA GLY A 457 -8.57 -27.64 -1.34
C GLY A 457 -9.86 -27.72 -0.52
N ILE A 458 -9.98 -26.93 0.55
CA ILE A 458 -11.19 -26.83 1.38
C ILE A 458 -12.36 -26.32 0.53
N GLU A 459 -12.14 -25.24 -0.22
CA GLU A 459 -13.17 -24.68 -1.10
C GLU A 459 -13.51 -25.61 -2.28
N GLY A 460 -12.53 -26.34 -2.80
CA GLY A 460 -12.75 -27.39 -3.80
C GLY A 460 -13.64 -28.52 -3.26
N LEU A 461 -13.37 -29.04 -2.06
CA LEU A 461 -14.22 -30.05 -1.42
C LEU A 461 -15.64 -29.52 -1.17
N CYS A 462 -15.76 -28.27 -0.75
CA CYS A 462 -17.04 -27.59 -0.58
C CYS A 462 -17.86 -27.58 -1.89
N ARG A 463 -17.21 -27.28 -3.02
CA ARG A 463 -17.86 -27.24 -4.36
C ARG A 463 -18.38 -28.59 -4.83
N VAL A 464 -17.70 -29.70 -4.47
CA VAL A 464 -18.22 -31.06 -4.72
C VAL A 464 -19.51 -31.30 -3.93
N GLY A 465 -19.58 -30.81 -2.69
CA GLY A 465 -20.77 -30.92 -1.84
C GLY A 465 -20.94 -32.31 -1.20
N PRO A 466 -22.17 -32.82 -1.01
CA PRO A 466 -22.45 -34.03 -0.24
C PRO A 466 -21.69 -35.29 -0.68
N PRO A 467 -21.43 -35.51 -1.99
CA PRO A 467 -20.64 -36.66 -2.42
C PRO A 467 -19.21 -36.71 -1.85
N ALA A 468 -18.63 -35.59 -1.43
CA ALA A 468 -17.31 -35.56 -0.82
C ALA A 468 -17.30 -36.01 0.66
N LYS A 469 -18.47 -36.17 1.31
CA LYS A 469 -18.59 -36.36 2.76
C LYS A 469 -17.70 -37.47 3.31
N ALA A 470 -17.73 -38.66 2.70
CA ALA A 470 -16.98 -39.81 3.19
C ALA A 470 -15.47 -39.55 3.22
N ALA A 471 -14.92 -38.99 2.13
CA ALA A 471 -13.48 -38.74 2.01
C ALA A 471 -13.02 -37.47 2.73
N ALA A 472 -13.86 -36.43 2.78
CA ALA A 472 -13.52 -35.14 3.38
C ALA A 472 -13.61 -35.11 4.91
N THR A 473 -14.46 -35.96 5.51
CA THR A 473 -14.71 -35.92 6.97
C THR A 473 -13.45 -36.06 7.82
N PRO A 474 -12.55 -37.04 7.58
CA PRO A 474 -11.33 -37.17 8.39
C PRO A 474 -10.43 -35.94 8.26
N LEU A 475 -10.25 -35.42 7.03
CA LEU A 475 -9.39 -34.28 6.75
C LEU A 475 -9.94 -32.99 7.40
N LEU A 476 -11.19 -32.63 7.11
CA LEU A 476 -11.78 -31.38 7.59
C LEU A 476 -11.95 -31.36 9.11
N THR A 477 -12.29 -32.50 9.73
CA THR A 477 -12.35 -32.61 11.19
C THR A 477 -10.97 -32.50 11.84
N ALA A 478 -9.94 -33.10 11.24
CA ALA A 478 -8.57 -32.97 11.72
C ALA A 478 -8.05 -31.54 11.58
N MET A 479 -8.34 -30.86 10.46
CA MET A 479 -8.02 -29.44 10.27
C MET A 479 -8.75 -28.57 11.29
N TRP A 480 -10.06 -28.77 11.48
CA TRP A 480 -10.85 -28.06 12.48
C TRP A 480 -10.25 -28.20 13.89
N ALA A 481 -9.87 -29.42 14.29
CA ALA A 481 -9.28 -29.70 15.60
C ALA A 481 -7.91 -29.05 15.84
N LYS A 482 -7.08 -28.89 14.80
CA LYS A 482 -5.75 -28.28 14.90
C LYS A 482 -5.79 -26.75 15.12
N THR A 483 -6.94 -26.11 14.90
CA THR A 483 -7.02 -24.65 14.73
C THR A 483 -7.11 -23.84 16.03
N ARG A 484 -6.29 -24.11 17.04
CA ARG A 484 -6.38 -23.40 18.33
C ARG A 484 -5.98 -21.90 18.28
N ASP A 485 -5.17 -21.49 17.29
CA ASP A 485 -4.63 -20.12 17.17
C ASP A 485 -4.84 -19.44 15.78
N PHE A 486 -5.91 -19.77 15.04
CA PHE A 486 -5.99 -19.48 13.58
C PHE A 486 -6.52 -18.11 13.13
N ASP A 487 -6.18 -17.84 11.86
CA ASP A 487 -6.76 -16.84 10.97
C ASP A 487 -8.28 -17.05 10.78
N ARG A 488 -9.03 -15.94 10.81
CA ARG A 488 -10.51 -15.93 10.78
C ARG A 488 -11.05 -16.45 9.45
N ASP A 489 -10.33 -16.22 8.36
CA ASP A 489 -10.81 -16.54 7.02
C ASP A 489 -10.75 -18.05 6.73
N GLU A 490 -9.68 -18.74 7.13
CA GLU A 490 -9.58 -20.20 7.00
C GLU A 490 -10.65 -20.92 7.82
N ARG A 491 -10.92 -20.45 9.05
CA ARG A 491 -11.96 -21.04 9.90
C ARG A 491 -13.35 -20.89 9.28
N ARG A 492 -13.65 -19.76 8.64
CA ARG A 492 -14.88 -19.58 7.87
C ARG A 492 -14.96 -20.53 6.68
N ALA A 493 -13.86 -20.70 5.95
CA ALA A 493 -13.80 -21.65 4.83
C ALA A 493 -14.12 -23.08 5.27
N LEU A 494 -13.53 -23.55 6.37
CA LEU A 494 -13.82 -24.85 6.97
C LEU A 494 -15.29 -24.98 7.41
N PHE A 495 -15.82 -23.97 8.11
CA PHE A 495 -17.20 -23.98 8.59
C PHE A 495 -18.20 -24.14 7.43
N VAL A 496 -18.06 -23.29 6.39
CA VAL A 496 -18.91 -23.32 5.20
C VAL A 496 -18.76 -24.65 4.45
N ALA A 497 -17.53 -25.15 4.27
CA ALA A 497 -17.28 -26.43 3.61
C ALA A 497 -17.95 -27.60 4.35
N MET A 498 -17.76 -27.70 5.66
CA MET A 498 -18.36 -28.77 6.47
C MET A 498 -19.90 -28.72 6.40
N ARG A 499 -20.51 -27.54 6.55
CA ARG A 499 -21.97 -27.35 6.42
C ARG A 499 -22.48 -27.73 5.03
N ARG A 500 -21.81 -27.29 3.97
CA ARG A 500 -22.19 -27.56 2.57
C ARG A 500 -22.05 -29.03 2.19
N ILE A 501 -21.08 -29.73 2.75
CA ILE A 501 -20.86 -31.17 2.54
C ILE A 501 -21.81 -32.02 3.43
N GLY A 502 -22.38 -31.44 4.49
CA GLY A 502 -23.24 -32.14 5.44
C GLY A 502 -22.45 -32.88 6.54
N ILE A 503 -21.30 -32.33 6.90
CA ILE A 503 -20.48 -32.74 8.05
C ILE A 503 -20.89 -31.86 9.24
N SER A 504 -21.22 -32.50 10.37
CA SER A 504 -21.51 -31.77 11.61
C SER A 504 -20.25 -31.05 12.08
N VAL A 505 -20.35 -29.73 12.28
CA VAL A 505 -19.22 -28.92 12.76
C VAL A 505 -19.05 -29.13 14.27
N PRO A 506 -17.90 -29.64 14.74
CA PRO A 506 -17.66 -29.80 16.17
C PRO A 506 -17.65 -28.45 16.88
N LYS A 507 -18.15 -28.42 18.12
CA LYS A 507 -17.97 -27.24 18.98
C LYS A 507 -16.49 -27.01 19.24
N LEU A 508 -16.08 -25.75 19.26
CA LEU A 508 -14.73 -25.38 19.66
C LEU A 508 -14.55 -25.61 21.17
N SER A 509 -13.38 -26.10 21.57
CA SER A 509 -13.05 -26.25 22.99
C SER A 509 -13.00 -24.91 23.74
N GLU A 510 -12.62 -23.84 23.04
CA GLU A 510 -12.64 -22.45 23.53
C GLU A 510 -13.15 -21.51 22.43
N ASP A 511 -14.37 -20.97 22.55
CA ASP A 511 -14.89 -19.94 21.62
C ASP A 511 -14.44 -18.54 22.06
N LYS A 512 -13.13 -18.28 21.96
CA LYS A 512 -12.57 -16.97 22.28
C LYS A 512 -13.19 -15.91 21.38
N ARG A 513 -13.80 -14.89 22.00
CA ARG A 513 -14.43 -13.73 21.33
C ARG A 513 -15.72 -14.05 20.56
N GLY A 514 -16.39 -15.16 20.82
CA GLY A 514 -17.68 -15.48 20.21
C GLY A 514 -17.60 -15.73 18.70
N GLN A 515 -16.45 -16.16 18.19
CA GLN A 515 -16.23 -16.38 16.77
C GLN A 515 -17.14 -17.48 16.21
N MET A 516 -17.38 -18.54 16.99
CA MET A 516 -18.27 -19.63 16.59
C MET A 516 -19.71 -19.13 16.47
N ALA A 517 -20.20 -18.43 17.50
CA ALA A 517 -21.55 -17.85 17.48
C ALA A 517 -21.73 -16.86 16.30
N ASP A 518 -20.71 -16.04 16.02
CA ASP A 518 -20.70 -15.14 14.87
C ASP A 518 -20.80 -15.90 13.54
N MET A 519 -20.02 -16.97 13.36
CA MET A 519 -20.07 -17.78 12.13
C MET A 519 -21.39 -18.54 11.98
N GLU A 520 -21.90 -19.14 13.04
CA GLU A 520 -23.19 -19.82 13.04
C GLU A 520 -24.32 -18.87 12.63
N LYS A 521 -24.28 -17.64 13.13
CA LYS A 521 -25.22 -16.59 12.74
C LYS A 521 -25.01 -16.16 11.28
N GLU A 522 -23.77 -15.84 10.90
CA GLU A 522 -23.39 -15.30 9.59
C GLU A 522 -23.65 -16.28 8.44
N TRP A 523 -23.57 -17.59 8.70
CA TRP A 523 -23.67 -18.68 7.71
C TRP A 523 -24.78 -19.70 8.06
N SER A 524 -25.79 -19.27 8.82
CA SER A 524 -26.91 -20.12 9.26
C SER A 524 -27.70 -20.74 8.10
N ASP A 525 -27.74 -20.06 6.95
CA ASP A 525 -28.42 -20.46 5.72
C ASP A 525 -27.66 -21.50 4.89
N ILE A 526 -26.40 -21.80 5.22
CA ILE A 526 -25.61 -22.78 4.48
C ILE A 526 -26.05 -24.20 4.85
N SER A 527 -26.40 -24.98 3.83
CA SER A 527 -26.85 -26.37 3.94
C SER A 527 -26.30 -27.23 2.78
N PRO A 528 -26.48 -28.55 2.82
CA PRO A 528 -26.20 -29.45 1.68
C PRO A 528 -26.89 -29.09 0.36
N ALA A 529 -27.92 -28.24 0.37
CA ALA A 529 -28.62 -27.79 -0.83
C ALA A 529 -28.12 -26.43 -1.37
N SER A 530 -27.26 -25.71 -0.65
CA SER A 530 -26.79 -24.39 -1.06
C SER A 530 -26.05 -24.42 -2.41
N PRO A 531 -26.03 -23.35 -3.21
CA PRO A 531 -25.30 -23.36 -4.48
C PRO A 531 -23.77 -23.40 -4.27
N PRO A 532 -22.96 -23.98 -5.19
CA PRO A 532 -21.50 -24.05 -5.05
C PRO A 532 -20.80 -22.69 -4.87
N ARG A 533 -21.40 -21.59 -5.33
CA ARG A 533 -20.86 -20.23 -5.17
C ARG A 533 -20.56 -19.84 -3.71
N VAL A 534 -21.28 -20.42 -2.74
CA VAL A 534 -21.05 -20.15 -1.31
C VAL A 534 -19.67 -20.60 -0.84
N CYS A 535 -19.04 -21.51 -1.59
CA CYS A 535 -17.70 -22.02 -1.31
C CYS A 535 -16.59 -21.02 -1.63
N ALA A 536 -16.85 -19.94 -2.37
CA ALA A 536 -15.93 -18.81 -2.51
C ALA A 536 -16.07 -17.88 -1.30
N VAL A 537 -15.72 -18.38 -0.11
CA VAL A 537 -16.18 -17.83 1.19
C VAL A 537 -15.84 -16.36 1.37
N ARG A 538 -14.63 -15.93 1.00
CA ARG A 538 -14.23 -14.52 1.07
C ARG A 538 -15.06 -13.63 0.17
N ALA A 539 -15.37 -14.08 -1.05
CA ALA A 539 -16.14 -13.33 -2.02
C ALA A 539 -17.62 -13.30 -1.64
N GLU A 540 -18.21 -14.41 -1.20
CA GLU A 540 -19.59 -14.47 -0.69
C GLU A 540 -19.75 -13.62 0.57
N TRP A 541 -18.76 -13.61 1.48
CA TRP A 541 -18.76 -12.73 2.65
C TRP A 541 -18.80 -11.26 2.27
N GLN A 542 -17.95 -10.87 1.30
CA GLN A 542 -17.93 -9.50 0.78
C GLN A 542 -19.26 -9.13 0.12
N ALA A 543 -19.85 -10.03 -0.68
CA ALA A 543 -21.16 -9.82 -1.30
C ALA A 543 -22.28 -9.65 -0.25
N ARG A 544 -22.29 -10.47 0.81
CA ARG A 544 -23.24 -10.33 1.94
C ARG A 544 -23.09 -8.99 2.66
N ARG A 545 -21.86 -8.49 2.82
CA ARG A 545 -21.62 -7.16 3.38
C ARG A 545 -22.14 -6.06 2.47
N GLU A 546 -21.85 -6.13 1.17
CA GLU A 546 -22.36 -5.17 0.18
C GLU A 546 -23.88 -5.13 0.19
N GLU A 547 -24.53 -6.28 0.24
CA GLU A 547 -25.98 -6.41 0.36
C GLU A 547 -26.50 -5.77 1.65
N LYS A 548 -25.87 -6.06 2.79
CA LYS A 548 -26.23 -5.48 4.09
C LYS A 548 -26.10 -3.96 4.13
N TYR A 549 -25.07 -3.39 3.51
CA TYR A 549 -24.80 -1.94 3.57
C TYR A 549 -25.44 -1.13 2.44
N SER A 550 -25.63 -1.72 1.27
CA SER A 550 -26.07 -1.01 0.05
C SER A 550 -27.35 -1.57 -0.56
N GLY A 551 -27.91 -2.66 -0.01
CA GLY A 551 -29.08 -3.34 -0.55
C GLY A 551 -28.83 -4.10 -1.86
N LYS A 552 -27.58 -4.14 -2.34
CA LYS A 552 -27.20 -4.78 -3.61
C LYS A 552 -25.90 -5.56 -3.47
N ARG A 553 -25.82 -6.75 -4.07
CA ARG A 553 -24.56 -7.47 -4.29
C ARG A 553 -23.86 -6.87 -5.51
N ARG A 554 -22.62 -6.39 -5.36
CA ARG A 554 -21.83 -5.85 -6.48
C ARG A 554 -20.83 -6.87 -7.01
N THR A 555 -20.38 -7.77 -6.13
CA THR A 555 -19.47 -8.87 -6.50
C THR A 555 -20.25 -9.99 -7.20
N ASN A 556 -19.93 -10.26 -8.48
CA ASN A 556 -20.41 -11.47 -9.17
C ASN A 556 -19.59 -12.68 -8.70
N LEU A 557 -20.26 -13.79 -8.39
CA LEU A 557 -19.70 -14.97 -7.71
C LEU A 557 -19.76 -16.25 -8.53
N GLU A 558 -20.26 -16.17 -9.77
CA GLU A 558 -20.37 -17.32 -10.69
C GLU A 558 -19.07 -17.62 -11.42
#